data_AF-A0A4Q1KTW8-F1
#
_entry.id   AF-A0A4Q1KTW8-F1
#
_cell.length_a   1.000
_cell.length_b   1.000
_cell.length_c   1.000
_cell.angle_alpha   90.00
_cell.angle_beta   90.00
_cell.angle_gamma   90.00
#
_symmetry.space_group_name_H-M   'P 1'
#
loop_
_entity.id
_entity.type
_entity.pdbx_description
1 polymer ?
#
loop_
_entity_poly.entity_id
_entity_poly.type
_entity_poly.pdbx_seq_one_letter_code
_entity_poly.pdbx_strand_id
1 'polypeptide(L)'
;MNELENSNQKPMSVKDWLITLLIMAIPLVGFIMLFVYAFSDTENVNRKNWAKAQLIVLAVVIGLVILFGILFGAIFASALAGSQNY
;
A
#
# COMPACT_ATOMS: atom_id res chain seq x y z
N MET A 1 -15.21 -28.77 2.15
CA MET A 1 -14.02 -27.93 2.42
C MET A 1 -12.84 -28.86 2.49
N ASN A 2 -11.86 -28.66 1.62
CA ASN A 2 -10.66 -29.51 1.59
C ASN A 2 -9.68 -28.96 2.64
N GLU A 3 -8.85 -29.78 3.28
CA GLU A 3 -8.05 -29.39 4.46
C GLU A 3 -7.18 -28.12 4.23
N LEU A 4 -6.72 -27.90 3.00
CA LEU A 4 -5.96 -26.71 2.58
C LEU A 4 -6.74 -25.39 2.67
N GLU A 5 -8.05 -25.44 2.47
CA GLU A 5 -8.92 -24.28 2.56
C GLU A 5 -9.12 -23.85 4.03
N ASN A 6 -9.17 -24.83 4.94
CA ASN A 6 -9.24 -24.61 6.38
C ASN A 6 -7.97 -23.92 6.90
N SER A 7 -6.79 -24.33 6.43
CA SER A 7 -5.52 -23.73 6.84
C SER A 7 -5.37 -22.26 6.40
N ASN A 8 -5.87 -21.90 5.21
CA ASN A 8 -5.74 -20.54 4.69
C ASN A 8 -6.73 -19.55 5.34
N GLN A 9 -7.79 -20.04 5.95
CA GLN A 9 -8.77 -19.23 6.68
C GLN A 9 -8.47 -19.11 8.18
N LYS A 10 -7.48 -19.86 8.69
CA LYS A 10 -7.11 -19.78 10.10
C LYS A 10 -6.66 -18.36 10.48
N PRO A 11 -7.12 -17.79 11.60
CA PRO A 11 -6.61 -16.51 12.09
C PRO A 11 -5.09 -16.53 12.23
N MET A 12 -4.44 -15.49 11.72
CA MET A 12 -3.00 -15.32 11.88
C MET A 12 -2.65 -15.02 13.33
N SER A 13 -1.58 -15.64 13.82
CA SER A 13 -1.06 -15.36 15.16
C SER A 13 -0.32 -14.02 15.19
N VAL A 14 -0.06 -13.51 16.40
CA VAL A 14 0.77 -12.30 16.60
C VAL A 14 2.15 -12.47 15.97
N LYS A 15 2.74 -13.66 16.05
CA LYS A 15 4.05 -13.96 15.45
C LYS A 15 4.03 -13.80 13.93
N ASP A 16 2.97 -14.24 13.27
CA ASP A 16 2.85 -14.13 11.81
C ASP A 16 2.70 -12.68 11.37
N TRP A 17 1.97 -11.87 12.15
CA TRP A 17 1.89 -10.42 11.95
C TRP A 17 3.23 -9.73 12.19
N LEU A 18 3.96 -10.12 13.24
CA LEU A 18 5.28 -9.57 13.51
C LEU A 18 6.25 -9.80 12.34
N ILE A 19 6.27 -11.01 11.78
CA ILE A 19 7.09 -11.33 10.59
C ILE A 19 6.65 -10.48 9.39
N THR A 20 5.33 -10.36 9.18
CA THR A 20 4.79 -9.54 8.08
C THR A 20 5.26 -8.09 8.22
N LEU A 21 5.18 -7.51 9.42
CA LEU A 21 5.62 -6.13 9.69
C LEU A 21 7.13 -5.95 9.52
N LEU A 22 7.95 -6.93 9.93
CA LEU A 22 9.40 -6.89 9.73
C LEU A 22 9.80 -6.91 8.25
N ILE A 23 9.10 -7.70 7.43
CA ILE A 23 9.30 -7.69 5.97
C ILE A 23 8.93 -6.32 5.38
N MET A 24 7.82 -5.74 5.84
CA MET A 24 7.36 -4.41 5.39
C MET A 24 8.30 -3.28 5.78
N ALA A 25 9.08 -3.43 6.86
CA ALA A 25 10.05 -2.42 7.29
C ALA A 25 11.18 -2.20 6.28
N ILE A 26 11.42 -3.17 5.37
CA ILE A 26 12.38 -3.04 4.28
C ILE A 26 11.63 -2.48 3.06
N PRO A 27 11.86 -1.24 2.61
CA PRO A 27 10.96 -0.56 1.66
C PRO A 27 10.73 -1.30 0.34
N LEU A 28 11.80 -1.72 -0.35
CA LEU A 28 11.70 -2.39 -1.65
C LEU A 28 11.13 -3.80 -1.51
N VAL A 29 11.55 -4.54 -0.50
CA VAL A 29 11.07 -5.91 -0.24
C VAL A 29 9.60 -5.86 0.17
N GLY A 30 9.24 -4.98 1.10
CA GLY A 30 7.87 -4.75 1.54
C GLY A 30 6.94 -4.40 0.38
N PHE A 31 7.37 -3.48 -0.49
CA PHE A 31 6.61 -3.11 -1.69
C PHE A 31 6.34 -4.30 -2.60
N ILE A 32 7.37 -5.09 -2.94
CA ILE A 32 7.21 -6.31 -3.77
C ILE A 32 6.31 -7.33 -3.07
N MET A 33 6.50 -7.51 -1.77
CA MET A 33 5.77 -8.50 -0.97
C MET A 33 4.28 -8.19 -0.87
N LEU A 34 3.85 -6.92 -0.96
CA LEU A 34 2.43 -6.58 -1.07
C LEU A 34 1.79 -7.23 -2.31
N PHE A 35 2.46 -7.24 -3.46
CA PHE A 35 1.95 -7.89 -4.67
C PHE A 35 1.96 -9.41 -4.52
N VAL A 36 3.05 -9.97 -3.99
CA VAL A 36 3.17 -11.42 -3.75
C VAL A 36 2.03 -11.90 -2.84
N TYR A 37 1.74 -11.20 -1.75
CA TYR A 37 0.66 -11.57 -0.83
C TYR A 37 -0.72 -11.31 -1.41
N ALA A 38 -0.94 -10.19 -2.10
CA ALA A 38 -2.26 -9.83 -2.63
C ALA A 38 -2.74 -10.81 -3.73
N PHE A 39 -1.81 -11.34 -4.52
CA PHE A 39 -2.09 -12.16 -5.70
C PHE A 39 -1.70 -13.64 -5.55
N SER A 40 -1.23 -14.08 -4.38
CA SER A 40 -0.96 -15.49 -4.12
C SER A 40 -2.24 -16.30 -3.90
N ASP A 41 -2.29 -17.51 -4.46
CA ASP A 41 -3.40 -18.46 -4.30
C ASP A 41 -3.26 -19.37 -3.07
N THR A 42 -2.05 -19.48 -2.52
CA THR A 42 -1.75 -20.35 -1.37
C THR A 42 -1.63 -19.58 -0.06
N GLU A 43 -1.82 -18.26 -0.08
CA GLU A 43 -1.63 -17.39 1.06
C GLU A 43 -2.85 -17.34 1.99
N ASN A 44 -2.61 -17.11 3.28
CA ASN A 44 -3.64 -16.90 4.28
C ASN A 44 -4.52 -15.71 3.90
N VAL A 45 -5.85 -15.91 3.99
CA VAL A 45 -6.86 -14.95 3.56
C VAL A 45 -6.73 -13.61 4.30
N ASN A 46 -6.34 -13.63 5.58
CA ASN A 46 -6.13 -12.42 6.37
C ASN A 46 -5.00 -11.56 5.78
N ARG A 47 -3.84 -12.16 5.49
CA ARG A 47 -2.69 -11.44 4.90
C ARG A 47 -2.96 -11.02 3.46
N LYS A 48 -3.61 -11.87 2.66
CA LYS A 48 -4.00 -11.57 1.28
C LYS A 48 -4.93 -10.37 1.21
N ASN A 49 -5.97 -10.32 2.04
CA ASN A 49 -6.91 -9.21 2.08
C ASN A 49 -6.27 -7.93 2.62
N TRP A 50 -5.42 -8.03 3.64
CA TRP A 50 -4.64 -6.90 4.14
C TRP A 50 -3.73 -6.31 3.06
N ALA A 51 -3.00 -7.15 2.31
CA ALA A 51 -2.13 -6.70 1.24
C ALA A 51 -2.90 -6.00 0.11
N LYS A 52 -4.08 -6.52 -0.28
CA LYS A 52 -4.99 -5.84 -1.22
C LYS A 52 -5.44 -4.48 -0.71
N ALA A 53 -5.79 -4.37 0.58
CA ALA A 53 -6.17 -3.10 1.19
C ALA A 53 -5.01 -2.09 1.16
N GLN A 54 -3.78 -2.52 1.45
CA GLN A 54 -2.59 -1.66 1.34
C GLN A 54 -2.37 -1.14 -0.09
N LEU A 55 -2.54 -2.00 -1.11
CA LEU A 55 -2.43 -1.58 -2.52
C LEU A 55 -3.51 -0.55 -2.91
N ILE A 56 -4.74 -0.72 -2.43
CA ILE A 56 -5.82 0.25 -2.66
C ILE A 56 -5.49 1.59 -1.97
N VAL A 57 -5.05 1.54 -0.71
CA VAL A 57 -4.63 2.75 0.02
C VAL A 57 -3.49 3.45 -0.72
N LEU A 58 -2.49 2.70 -1.19
CA LEU A 58 -1.39 3.24 -1.99
C LEU A 58 -1.91 3.94 -3.25
N ALA A 59 -2.82 3.31 -4.00
CA ALA A 59 -3.40 3.88 -5.20
C ALA A 59 -4.16 5.20 -4.90
N VAL A 60 -4.92 5.23 -3.80
CA VAL A 60 -5.62 6.43 -3.33
C VAL A 60 -4.63 7.53 -2.95
N VAL A 61 -3.58 7.21 -2.19
CA VAL A 61 -2.54 8.17 -1.79
C VAL A 61 -1.85 8.75 -3.02
N ILE A 62 -1.49 7.92 -4.02
CA ILE A 62 -0.91 8.40 -5.28
C ILE A 62 -1.87 9.38 -5.98
N GLY A 63 -3.16 9.04 -6.07
CA GLY A 63 -4.18 9.92 -6.65
C GLY A 63 -4.27 11.28 -5.93
N LEU A 64 -4.26 11.27 -4.60
CA LEU A 64 -4.28 12.48 -3.79
C LEU A 64 -3.00 13.31 -3.95
N VAL A 65 -1.82 12.67 -3.96
CA VAL A 65 -0.53 13.35 -4.17
C VAL A 65 -0.51 14.06 -5.52
N ILE A 66 -1.01 13.42 -6.58
CA ILE A 66 -1.11 14.04 -7.91
C ILE A 66 -2.09 15.22 -7.87
N LEU A 67 -3.29 15.03 -7.31
CA LEU A 67 -4.31 16.07 -7.23
C LEU A 67 -3.78 17.31 -6.49
N PHE A 68 -3.24 17.13 -5.28
CA PHE A 68 -2.69 18.22 -4.49
C PHE A 68 -1.42 18.80 -5.14
N GLY A 69 -0.59 17.98 -5.77
CA GLY A 69 0.59 18.44 -6.52
C GLY A 69 0.23 19.40 -7.64
N ILE A 70 -0.84 19.15 -8.39
CA ILE A 70 -1.34 20.06 -9.43
C ILE A 70 -1.90 21.34 -8.81
N LEU A 71 -2.74 21.22 -7.79
CA LEU A 71 -3.38 22.38 -7.14
C LEU A 71 -2.34 23.32 -6.52
N PHE A 72 -1.45 22.79 -5.67
CA PHE A 72 -0.40 23.57 -5.04
C PHE A 72 0.68 24.01 -6.02
N GLY A 73 0.99 23.20 -7.04
CA GLY A 73 1.91 23.57 -8.10
C GLY A 73 1.42 24.79 -8.89
N ALA A 74 0.13 24.84 -9.22
CA ALA A 74 -0.47 25.99 -9.91
C ALA A 74 -0.47 27.27 -9.06
N ILE A 75 -0.79 27.16 -7.77
CA ILE A 75 -0.73 28.28 -6.81
C ILE A 75 0.71 28.78 -6.65
N PHE A 76 1.67 27.86 -6.53
CA PHE A 76 3.08 28.23 -6.39
C PHE A 76 3.61 28.91 -7.66
N ALA A 77 3.28 28.38 -8.84
CA ALA A 77 3.67 28.97 -10.12
C ALA A 77 3.08 30.38 -10.32
N SER A 78 1.82 30.60 -9.95
CA SER A 78 1.20 31.93 -10.05
C SER A 78 1.81 32.93 -9.05
N ALA A 79 2.13 32.50 -7.83
CA ALA A 79 2.83 33.33 -6.86
C ALA A 79 4.24 33.74 -7.33
N LEU A 80 4.98 32.80 -7.96
CA LEU A 80 6.28 33.09 -8.56
C LEU A 80 6.17 34.03 -9.76
N ALA A 81 5.19 33.85 -10.64
CA ALA A 81 4.97 34.75 -11.77
C ALA A 81 4.62 36.17 -11.29
N GLY A 82 3.79 36.30 -10.24
CA GLY A 82 3.47 37.59 -9.65
C GLY A 82 4.68 38.32 -9.07
N SER A 83 5.65 37.61 -8.49
CA SER A 83 6.86 38.22 -7.91
C SER A 83 7.87 38.75 -8.93
N GLN A 84 7.89 38.21 -10.15
CA GLN A 84 8.78 38.67 -11.24
C GLN A 84 8.27 39.96 -11.93
N ASN A 85 7.00 40.31 -11.71
CA ASN A 85 6.37 41.46 -12.36
C ASN A 85 6.45 42.76 -11.53
N TYR A 86 7.15 42.74 -10.39
CA TYR A 86 7.43 43.91 -9.54
C TYR A 86 8.94 44.14 -9.40
#